data_AF-A0A6M7WE08-F1
#
_entry.id   AF-A0A6M7WE08-F1
#
_cell.length_a   1.000
_cell.length_b   1.000
_cell.length_c   1.000
_cell.angle_alpha   90.00
_cell.angle_beta   90.00
_cell.angle_gamma   90.00
#
_symmetry.space_group_name_H-M   'P 1'
#
loop_
_entity.id
_entity.type
_entity.pdbx_description
1 polymer ?
#
loop_
_entity_poly.entity_id
_entity_poly.type
_entity_poly.pdbx_seq_one_letter_code
_entity_poly.pdbx_strand_id
1 'polypeptide(L)'
;MFVTSAFAQESAPAADTSHAATGGDTHSATGVPAEAHGAFPPFDPATFPSQLLWLAITFGLFYLFLKRVVVPRVGGIIDVRNDRISQDLDQASKLKGEADAAVAAYEQELAEAKKNANSIGQQAADAAKTEAETARKKIEAALDEKLGEAEARISSIKANAMKEVGSIAEDTASAIVEALVGGKASKAEVAAAVKSVAR
;
A
#
# COMPACT_ATOMS: atom_id res chain seq x y z
N MET A 1 -21.37 43.14 25.11
CA MET A 1 -20.30 43.70 24.24
C MET A 1 -20.25 42.82 23.00
N PHE A 2 -20.58 43.20 21.78
CA PHE A 2 -21.07 44.44 21.19
C PHE A 2 -21.99 44.01 20.03
N VAL A 3 -23.19 44.59 19.99
CA VAL A 3 -24.14 44.50 18.87
C VAL A 3 -23.62 45.43 17.77
N THR A 4 -23.54 44.94 16.53
CA THR A 4 -23.09 45.72 15.37
C THR A 4 -24.14 46.76 14.98
N SER A 5 -23.73 48.02 15.05
CA SER A 5 -24.49 49.21 14.68
C SER A 5 -24.84 49.22 13.19
N ALA A 6 -26.13 49.09 12.88
CA ALA A 6 -26.67 49.54 11.61
C ALA A 6 -26.61 51.08 11.58
N PHE A 7 -25.95 51.63 10.56
CA PHE A 7 -25.93 53.06 10.32
C PHE A 7 -27.35 53.50 9.93
N ALA A 8 -28.01 54.21 10.84
CA ALA A 8 -29.16 55.05 10.55
C ALA A 8 -28.64 56.30 9.82
N GLN A 9 -29.13 56.56 8.61
CA GLN A 9 -28.93 57.85 7.97
C GLN A 9 -30.08 58.78 8.38
N GLU A 10 -29.70 59.66 9.32
CA GLU A 10 -30.19 60.98 9.68
C GLU A 10 -31.45 61.50 8.95
N SER A 11 -32.48 61.77 9.75
CA SER A 11 -33.62 62.62 9.41
C SER A 11 -33.51 63.90 10.25
N ALA A 12 -33.46 65.07 9.61
CA ALA A 12 -33.99 66.39 10.06
C ALA A 12 -33.26 67.57 9.35
N PRO A 13 -33.78 68.82 9.34
CA PRO A 13 -35.10 69.32 9.74
C PRO A 13 -35.79 70.16 8.64
N ALA A 14 -37.05 70.50 8.90
CA ALA A 14 -37.83 71.50 8.20
C ALA A 14 -37.53 72.95 8.67
N ALA A 15 -38.00 73.91 7.85
CA ALA A 15 -38.18 75.37 8.06
C ALA A 15 -37.02 76.27 7.60
N ASP A 16 -37.21 77.43 6.96
CA ASP A 16 -38.33 78.13 6.30
C ASP A 16 -37.68 79.39 5.63
N THR A 17 -38.46 80.18 4.89
CA THR A 17 -38.17 81.50 4.27
C THR A 17 -37.52 81.45 2.87
N SER A 18 -37.97 82.15 1.84
CA SER A 18 -39.06 83.12 1.65
C SER A 18 -39.17 83.42 0.15
N HIS A 19 -40.34 83.27 -0.45
CA HIS A 19 -40.69 84.05 -1.64
C HIS A 19 -42.16 84.44 -1.55
N ALA A 20 -42.37 85.67 -1.07
CA ALA A 20 -43.64 86.37 -1.16
C ALA A 20 -43.71 87.13 -2.49
N ALA A 21 -44.95 87.27 -2.97
CA ALA A 21 -45.45 88.13 -4.05
C ALA A 21 -45.10 87.66 -5.48
N THR A 22 -46.01 87.56 -6.45
CA THR A 22 -47.38 88.11 -6.62
C THR A 22 -47.89 87.59 -7.97
N GLY A 23 -49.21 87.42 -8.13
CA GLY A 23 -49.84 87.30 -9.45
C GLY A 23 -50.75 86.09 -9.52
N GLY A 24 -52.05 86.34 -9.34
CA GLY A 24 -53.06 85.33 -9.58
C GLY A 24 -53.17 85.02 -11.06
N ASP A 25 -53.37 83.74 -11.38
CA ASP A 25 -54.06 83.31 -12.59
C ASP A 25 -54.86 82.06 -12.23
N THR A 26 -56.14 82.29 -11.99
CA THR A 26 -57.20 81.28 -11.99
C THR A 26 -57.22 80.57 -13.34
N HIS A 27 -56.75 79.33 -13.42
CA HIS A 27 -57.09 78.49 -14.57
C HIS A 27 -58.52 77.97 -14.40
N SER A 28 -59.41 78.70 -15.06
CA SER A 28 -60.79 78.38 -15.34
C SER A 28 -60.98 76.93 -15.77
N ALA A 29 -61.95 76.26 -15.14
CA ALA A 29 -62.57 75.07 -15.70
C ALA A 29 -63.26 75.44 -17.02
N THR A 30 -62.71 74.96 -18.13
CA THR A 30 -63.33 75.11 -19.46
C THR A 30 -64.42 74.05 -19.61
N GLY A 31 -65.68 74.43 -19.38
CA GLY A 31 -66.83 73.65 -19.83
C GLY A 31 -66.92 73.72 -21.36
N VAL A 32 -66.79 72.58 -22.02
CA VAL A 32 -66.95 72.46 -23.48
C VAL A 32 -68.44 72.20 -23.77
N PRO A 33 -69.09 72.94 -24.70
CA PRO A 33 -70.48 72.70 -25.07
C PRO A 33 -70.61 71.35 -25.80
N ALA A 34 -71.75 70.70 -25.60
CA ALA A 34 -72.07 69.40 -26.14
C ALA A 34 -72.31 69.44 -27.66
N GLU A 35 -71.34 68.94 -28.44
CA GLU A 35 -71.54 68.40 -29.79
C GLU A 35 -70.53 67.26 -30.04
N ALA A 36 -71.05 66.08 -30.42
CA ALA A 36 -70.39 64.86 -30.90
C ALA A 36 -69.31 64.18 -30.01
N HIS A 37 -69.60 62.94 -29.56
CA HIS A 37 -68.67 62.05 -28.85
C HIS A 37 -67.38 61.77 -29.67
N GLY A 38 -66.28 62.44 -29.31
CA GLY A 38 -64.92 62.07 -29.70
C GLY A 38 -64.17 61.49 -28.48
N ALA A 39 -63.58 60.31 -28.63
CA ALA A 39 -62.94 59.55 -27.56
C ALA A 39 -61.79 60.32 -26.86
N PHE A 40 -61.52 59.95 -25.60
CA PHE A 40 -60.38 60.45 -24.81
C PHE A 40 -59.08 60.28 -25.63
N PRO A 41 -58.29 61.35 -25.89
CA PRO A 41 -57.22 61.33 -26.89
C PRO A 41 -56.20 60.16 -26.82
N PRO A 42 -55.78 59.65 -25.65
CA PRO A 42 -54.89 58.47 -25.58
C PRO A 42 -55.59 57.11 -25.75
N PHE A 43 -56.92 57.07 -25.84
CA PHE A 43 -57.73 55.88 -26.10
C PHE A 43 -58.51 55.98 -27.43
N ASP A 44 -57.93 56.64 -28.43
CA ASP A 44 -58.47 56.59 -29.79
C ASP A 44 -58.05 55.26 -30.47
N PRO A 45 -59.01 54.34 -30.72
CA PRO A 45 -58.73 53.04 -31.33
C PRO A 45 -58.17 53.13 -32.76
N ALA A 46 -58.25 54.29 -33.42
CA ALA A 46 -57.62 54.50 -34.72
C ALA A 46 -56.07 54.48 -34.65
N THR A 47 -55.47 54.75 -33.49
CA THR A 47 -54.01 54.79 -33.31
C THR A 47 -53.40 53.46 -32.86
N PHE A 48 -54.21 52.55 -32.29
CA PHE A 48 -53.75 51.25 -31.79
C PHE A 48 -53.13 50.35 -32.88
N PRO A 49 -53.66 50.26 -34.12
CA PRO A 49 -53.02 49.46 -35.17
C PRO A 49 -51.58 49.91 -35.48
N SER A 50 -51.32 51.23 -35.49
CA SER A 50 -49.98 51.76 -35.72
C SER A 50 -49.04 51.47 -34.55
N GLN A 51 -49.52 51.58 -33.31
CA GLN A 51 -48.74 51.24 -32.11
C GLN A 51 -48.42 49.74 -32.06
N LEU A 52 -49.39 48.88 -32.36
CA LEU A 52 -49.21 47.43 -32.42
C LEU A 52 -48.26 47.02 -33.55
N LEU A 53 -48.32 47.68 -34.72
CA LEU A 53 -47.39 47.45 -35.82
C LEU A 53 -45.96 47.79 -35.38
N TRP A 54 -45.73 48.96 -34.78
CA TRP A 54 -44.38 49.35 -34.35
C TRP A 54 -43.90 48.50 -33.16
N LEU A 55 -44.79 48.12 -32.25
CA LEU A 55 -44.49 47.15 -31.19
C LEU A 55 -44.04 45.82 -31.79
N ALA A 56 -44.78 45.28 -32.77
CA ALA A 56 -44.45 44.01 -33.39
C ALA A 56 -43.10 44.06 -34.13
N ILE A 57 -42.80 45.15 -34.85
CA ILE A 57 -41.52 45.28 -35.55
C ILE A 57 -40.36 45.44 -34.55
N THR A 58 -40.48 46.32 -33.54
CA THR A 58 -39.41 46.51 -32.54
C THR A 58 -39.20 45.27 -31.68
N PHE A 59 -40.27 44.63 -31.23
CA PHE A 59 -40.22 43.38 -30.47
C PHE A 59 -39.64 42.24 -31.32
N GLY A 60 -40.06 42.13 -32.59
CA GLY A 60 -39.53 41.14 -33.52
C GLY A 60 -38.03 41.32 -33.77
N LEU A 61 -37.58 42.56 -33.99
CA LEU A 61 -36.17 42.88 -34.15
C LEU A 61 -35.35 42.55 -32.89
N PHE A 62 -35.87 42.92 -31.71
CA PHE A 62 -35.25 42.61 -30.43
C PHE A 62 -35.21 41.09 -30.15
N TYR A 63 -36.28 40.36 -30.46
CA TYR A 63 -36.33 38.91 -30.34
C TYR A 63 -35.30 38.23 -31.23
N LEU A 64 -35.15 38.68 -32.49
CA LEU A 64 -34.13 38.17 -33.39
C LEU A 64 -32.71 38.47 -32.87
N PHE A 65 -32.49 39.64 -32.29
CA PHE A 65 -31.22 39.98 -31.64
C PHE A 65 -30.92 39.04 -30.45
N LEU A 66 -31.88 38.80 -29.55
CA LEU A 66 -31.72 37.87 -28.43
C LEU A 66 -31.44 36.44 -28.92
N LYS A 67 -32.25 35.95 -29.85
CA LYS A 67 -32.10 34.60 -30.42
C LYS A 67 -30.74 34.41 -31.09
N ARG A 68 -30.26 35.42 -31.81
CA ARG A 68 -29.04 35.30 -32.63
C ARG A 68 -27.76 35.62 -31.86
N VAL A 69 -27.82 36.44 -30.81
CA VAL A 69 -26.64 36.93 -30.08
C VAL A 69 -26.61 36.44 -28.63
N VAL A 70 -27.67 36.67 -27.86
CA VAL A 70 -27.66 36.41 -26.41
C VAL A 70 -27.73 34.92 -26.11
N VAL A 71 -28.69 34.20 -26.72
CA VAL A 71 -28.89 32.76 -26.53
C VAL A 71 -27.63 31.94 -26.86
N PRO A 72 -26.97 32.09 -28.03
CA PRO A 72 -25.78 31.30 -28.32
C PRO A 72 -24.59 31.64 -27.41
N ARG A 73 -24.48 32.88 -26.92
CA ARG A 73 -23.42 33.24 -25.96
C ARG A 73 -23.60 32.56 -24.61
N VAL A 74 -24.82 32.51 -24.09
CA VAL A 74 -25.10 31.81 -22.82
C VAL A 74 -24.97 30.30 -22.99
N GLY A 75 -25.46 29.75 -24.11
CA GLY A 75 -25.30 28.34 -24.46
C GLY A 75 -23.83 27.92 -24.48
N GLY A 76 -22.97 28.68 -25.16
CA GLY A 76 -21.54 28.38 -25.21
C GLY A 76 -20.84 28.35 -23.86
N ILE A 77 -21.24 29.19 -22.88
CA ILE A 77 -20.69 29.12 -21.51
C ILE A 77 -21.10 27.83 -20.81
N ILE A 78 -22.35 27.39 -20.99
CA ILE A 78 -22.86 26.16 -20.39
C ILE A 78 -22.15 24.95 -21.00
N ASP A 79 -22.01 24.93 -22.32
CA ASP A 79 -21.34 23.87 -23.06
C ASP A 79 -19.87 23.74 -22.63
N VAL A 80 -19.11 24.85 -22.59
CA VAL A 80 -17.71 24.84 -22.11
C VAL A 80 -17.58 24.29 -20.69
N ARG A 81 -18.53 24.61 -19.80
CA ARG A 81 -18.52 24.08 -18.43
C ARG A 81 -18.85 22.59 -18.40
N ASN A 82 -19.84 22.15 -19.16
CA ASN A 82 -20.22 20.74 -19.25
C ASN A 82 -19.10 19.90 -19.85
N ASP A 83 -18.45 20.39 -20.90
CA ASP A 83 -17.31 19.74 -21.55
C ASP A 83 -16.14 19.61 -20.58
N ARG A 84 -15.82 20.69 -19.84
CA ARG A 84 -14.77 20.66 -18.82
C ARG A 84 -15.08 19.69 -17.69
N ILE A 85 -16.30 19.69 -17.17
CA ILE A 85 -16.71 18.75 -16.12
C ILE A 85 -16.62 17.32 -16.62
N SER A 86 -17.11 17.04 -17.84
CA SER A 86 -17.05 15.69 -18.42
C SER A 86 -15.60 15.25 -18.62
N GLN A 87 -14.75 16.13 -19.13
CA GLN A 87 -13.32 15.86 -19.29
C GLN A 87 -12.64 15.59 -17.93
N ASP A 88 -12.92 16.40 -16.91
CA ASP A 88 -12.35 16.23 -15.56
C ASP A 88 -12.82 14.90 -14.93
N LEU A 89 -14.10 14.53 -15.13
CA LEU A 89 -14.64 13.25 -14.66
C LEU A 89 -14.04 12.04 -15.39
N ASP A 90 -13.86 12.14 -16.71
CA ASP A 90 -13.23 11.09 -17.51
C ASP A 90 -11.77 10.90 -17.10
N GLN A 91 -11.03 11.99 -16.90
CA GLN A 91 -9.66 11.95 -16.39
C GLN A 91 -9.59 11.37 -14.99
N ALA A 92 -10.49 11.77 -14.08
CA ALA A 92 -10.55 11.22 -12.74
C ALA A 92 -10.85 9.72 -12.75
N SER A 93 -11.80 9.27 -13.59
CA SER A 93 -12.13 7.86 -13.75
C SER A 93 -10.96 7.06 -14.30
N LYS A 94 -10.24 7.61 -15.29
CA LYS A 94 -9.04 6.98 -15.86
C LYS A 94 -7.93 6.87 -14.81
N LEU A 95 -7.61 7.96 -14.11
CA LEU A 95 -6.57 7.95 -13.07
C LEU A 95 -6.92 7.00 -11.92
N LYS A 96 -8.21 6.93 -11.55
CA LYS A 96 -8.69 5.94 -10.58
C LYS A 96 -8.45 4.52 -11.07
N GLY A 97 -8.82 4.22 -12.32
CA GLY A 97 -8.58 2.90 -12.92
C GLY A 97 -7.11 2.53 -12.99
N GLU A 98 -6.24 3.48 -13.33
CA GLU A 98 -4.79 3.29 -13.33
C GLU A 98 -4.24 3.05 -11.92
N ALA A 99 -4.73 3.79 -10.92
CA ALA A 99 -4.35 3.59 -9.51
C ALA A 99 -4.82 2.23 -8.98
N ASP A 100 -6.07 1.85 -9.24
CA ASP A 100 -6.62 0.55 -8.83
C ASP A 100 -5.84 -0.60 -9.50
N ALA A 101 -5.48 -0.46 -10.78
CA ALA A 101 -4.65 -1.43 -11.49
C ALA A 101 -3.22 -1.51 -10.92
N ALA A 102 -2.61 -0.37 -10.59
CA ALA A 102 -1.29 -0.32 -9.97
C ALA A 102 -1.28 -0.94 -8.57
N VAL A 103 -2.32 -0.71 -7.77
CA VAL A 103 -2.49 -1.34 -6.46
C VAL A 103 -2.65 -2.85 -6.61
N ALA A 104 -3.48 -3.32 -7.53
CA ALA A 104 -3.65 -4.75 -7.78
C ALA A 104 -2.35 -5.43 -8.23
N ALA A 105 -1.59 -4.79 -9.13
CA ALA A 105 -0.28 -5.29 -9.56
C ALA A 105 0.72 -5.34 -8.40
N TYR A 106 0.78 -4.29 -7.58
CA TYR A 106 1.65 -4.25 -6.41
C TYR A 106 1.30 -5.33 -5.37
N GLU A 107 0.02 -5.53 -5.08
CA GLU A 107 -0.44 -6.57 -4.16
C GLU A 107 -0.12 -7.97 -4.70
N GLN A 108 -0.27 -8.20 -6.00
CA GLN A 108 0.09 -9.45 -6.65
C GLN A 108 1.60 -9.71 -6.56
N GLU A 109 2.43 -8.73 -6.90
CA GLU A 109 3.89 -8.83 -6.80
C GLU A 109 4.34 -9.09 -5.37
N LEU A 110 3.72 -8.43 -4.38
CA LEU A 110 4.01 -8.66 -2.96
C LEU A 110 3.62 -10.07 -2.52
N ALA A 111 2.46 -10.58 -2.97
CA ALA A 111 2.03 -11.94 -2.67
C ALA A 111 2.98 -12.97 -3.30
N GLU A 112 3.39 -12.75 -4.55
CA GLU A 112 4.35 -13.61 -5.24
C GLU A 112 5.73 -13.58 -4.60
N ALA A 113 6.24 -12.40 -4.23
CA ALA A 113 7.50 -12.24 -3.52
C ALA A 113 7.48 -12.97 -2.16
N LYS A 114 6.39 -12.85 -1.40
CA LYS A 114 6.22 -13.60 -0.13
C LYS A 114 6.18 -15.11 -0.36
N LYS A 115 5.48 -15.57 -1.39
CA LYS A 115 5.44 -17.00 -1.76
C LYS A 115 6.82 -17.52 -2.14
N ASN A 116 7.56 -16.77 -2.95
CA ASN A 116 8.92 -17.11 -3.38
C ASN A 116 9.89 -17.13 -2.19
N ALA A 117 9.83 -16.13 -1.30
CA ALA A 117 10.63 -16.10 -0.09
C ALA A 117 10.36 -17.30 0.82
N ASN A 118 9.09 -17.67 1.04
CA ASN A 118 8.72 -18.85 1.80
C ASN A 118 9.22 -20.15 1.14
N SER A 119 9.10 -20.26 -0.19
CA SER A 119 9.61 -21.41 -0.94
C SER A 119 11.12 -21.54 -0.82
N ILE A 120 11.87 -20.44 -0.95
CA ILE A 120 13.32 -20.42 -0.79
C ILE A 120 13.70 -20.82 0.64
N GLY A 121 13.02 -20.28 1.64
CA GLY A 121 13.25 -20.62 3.05
C GLY A 121 13.03 -22.11 3.33
N GLN A 122 11.94 -22.69 2.81
CA GLN A 122 11.67 -24.13 2.93
C GLN A 122 12.73 -24.97 2.22
N GLN A 123 13.06 -24.65 0.97
CA GLN A 123 14.10 -25.36 0.20
C GLN A 123 15.46 -25.31 0.90
N ALA A 124 15.85 -24.15 1.46
CA ALA A 124 17.09 -24.01 2.20
C ALA A 124 17.09 -24.84 3.49
N ALA A 125 15.97 -24.87 4.22
CA ALA A 125 15.83 -25.69 5.43
C ALA A 125 15.91 -27.18 5.12
N ASP A 126 15.24 -27.64 4.06
CA ASP A 126 15.25 -29.03 3.62
C ASP A 126 16.62 -29.46 3.11
N ALA A 127 17.30 -28.59 2.35
CA ALA A 127 18.67 -28.82 1.90
C ALA A 127 19.65 -28.90 3.09
N ALA A 128 19.57 -27.97 4.03
CA ALA A 128 20.41 -27.96 5.23
C ALA A 128 20.17 -29.20 6.10
N LYS A 129 18.92 -29.65 6.24
CA LYS A 129 18.60 -30.90 6.95
C LYS A 129 19.22 -32.11 6.26
N THR A 130 19.10 -32.19 4.94
CA THR A 130 19.66 -33.29 4.14
C THR A 130 21.18 -33.33 4.22
N GLU A 131 21.83 -32.16 4.15
CA GLU A 131 23.28 -32.04 4.30
C GLU A 131 23.72 -32.43 5.71
N ALA A 132 23.01 -31.98 6.75
CA ALA A 132 23.29 -32.35 8.13
C ALA A 132 23.15 -33.86 8.37
N GLU A 133 22.11 -34.50 7.83
CA GLU A 133 21.94 -35.96 7.91
C GLU A 133 23.07 -36.71 7.18
N THR A 134 23.49 -36.21 6.02
CA THR A 134 24.60 -36.80 5.25
C THR A 134 25.93 -36.66 5.99
N ALA A 135 26.23 -35.48 6.53
CA ALA A 135 27.42 -35.22 7.32
C ALA A 135 27.44 -36.08 8.58
N ARG A 136 26.29 -36.19 9.27
CA ARG A 136 26.12 -37.05 10.44
C ARG A 136 26.43 -38.51 10.11
N LYS A 137 25.82 -39.07 9.06
CA LYS A 137 26.09 -40.46 8.63
C LYS A 137 27.56 -40.69 8.29
N LYS A 138 28.21 -39.71 7.64
CA LYS A 138 29.65 -39.79 7.32
C LYS A 138 30.51 -39.81 8.58
N ILE A 139 30.18 -38.97 9.56
CA ILE A 139 30.90 -38.92 10.84
C ILE A 139 30.66 -40.21 11.64
N GLU A 140 29.44 -40.71 11.69
CA GLU A 140 29.09 -41.98 12.33
C GLU A 140 29.89 -43.14 11.71
N ALA A 141 29.92 -43.26 10.38
CA ALA A 141 30.71 -44.28 9.70
C ALA A 141 32.22 -44.18 9.99
N ALA A 142 32.78 -42.97 9.99
CA ALA A 142 34.19 -42.76 10.32
C ALA A 142 34.50 -43.04 11.79
N LEU A 143 33.54 -42.83 12.68
CA LEU A 143 33.67 -43.15 14.11
C LEU A 143 33.65 -44.67 14.33
N ASP A 144 32.73 -45.38 13.66
CA ASP A 144 32.64 -46.84 13.72
C ASP A 144 33.92 -47.51 13.20
N GLU A 145 34.50 -46.99 12.11
CA GLU A 145 35.79 -47.45 11.59
C GLU A 145 36.91 -47.27 12.63
N LYS A 146 37.03 -46.08 13.22
CA LYS A 146 38.03 -45.82 14.28
C LYS A 146 37.82 -46.67 15.52
N LEU A 147 36.56 -46.95 15.88
CA LEU A 147 36.24 -47.82 17.00
C LEU A 147 36.74 -49.25 16.72
N GLY A 148 36.45 -49.77 15.52
CA GLY A 148 36.94 -51.09 15.09
C GLY A 148 38.46 -51.19 15.05
N GLU A 149 39.15 -50.16 14.54
CA GLU A 149 40.62 -50.09 14.57
C GLU A 149 41.18 -50.09 16.00
N ALA A 150 40.56 -49.31 16.90
CA ALA A 150 40.96 -49.25 18.30
C ALA A 150 40.74 -50.59 19.01
N GLU A 151 39.61 -51.26 18.77
CA GLU A 151 39.31 -52.59 19.30
C GLU A 151 40.31 -53.64 18.81
N ALA A 152 40.65 -53.64 17.51
CA ALA A 152 41.65 -54.52 16.94
C ALA A 152 43.04 -54.28 17.57
N ARG A 153 43.42 -53.01 17.76
CA ARG A 153 44.68 -52.63 18.42
C ARG A 153 44.71 -53.08 19.89
N ILE A 154 43.63 -52.89 20.63
CA ILE A 154 43.51 -53.34 22.03
C ILE A 154 43.63 -54.87 22.09
N SER A 155 42.97 -55.60 21.18
CA SER A 155 43.05 -57.06 21.11
C SER A 155 44.49 -57.54 20.84
N SER A 156 45.18 -56.89 19.90
CA SER A 156 46.59 -57.20 19.61
C SER A 156 47.51 -56.92 20.80
N ILE A 157 47.34 -55.78 21.48
CA ILE A 157 48.13 -55.44 22.67
C ILE A 157 47.88 -56.46 23.78
N LYS A 158 46.61 -56.83 24.01
CA LYS A 158 46.24 -57.86 24.98
C LYS A 158 46.88 -59.20 24.65
N ALA A 159 46.85 -59.63 23.38
CA ALA A 159 47.46 -60.88 22.96
C ALA A 159 48.99 -60.87 23.15
N ASN A 160 49.66 -59.75 22.85
CA ASN A 160 51.10 -59.60 23.05
C ASN A 160 51.46 -59.59 24.55
N ALA A 161 50.73 -58.83 25.36
CA ALA A 161 50.94 -58.80 26.82
C ALA A 161 50.77 -60.19 27.44
N MET A 162 49.77 -60.98 27.01
CA MET A 162 49.59 -62.35 27.49
C MET A 162 50.73 -63.29 27.09
N LYS A 163 51.37 -63.08 25.93
CA LYS A 163 52.59 -63.81 25.53
C LYS A 163 53.79 -63.41 26.38
N GLU A 164 53.98 -62.11 26.62
CA GLU A 164 55.06 -61.59 27.46
C GLU A 164 54.95 -62.13 28.89
N VAL A 165 53.74 -62.20 29.47
CA VAL A 165 53.52 -62.84 30.78
C VAL A 165 53.98 -64.30 30.79
N GLY A 166 53.70 -65.06 29.73
CA GLY A 166 54.20 -66.43 29.59
C GLY A 166 55.73 -66.51 29.60
N SER A 167 56.40 -65.66 28.83
CA SER A 167 57.87 -65.59 28.81
C SER A 167 58.44 -65.19 30.16
N ILE A 168 57.86 -64.18 30.83
CA ILE A 168 58.29 -63.74 32.16
C ILE A 168 58.11 -64.86 33.19
N ALA A 169 57.01 -65.63 33.10
CA ALA A 169 56.78 -66.77 33.97
C ALA A 169 57.81 -67.88 33.75
N GLU A 170 58.16 -68.20 32.49
CA GLU A 170 59.22 -69.15 32.15
C GLU A 170 60.60 -68.70 32.66
N ASP A 171 60.96 -67.44 32.41
CA ASP A 171 62.25 -66.87 32.86
C ASP A 171 62.34 -66.85 34.39
N THR A 172 61.26 -66.45 35.08
CA THR A 172 61.21 -66.43 36.55
C THR A 172 61.26 -67.85 37.13
N ALA A 173 60.52 -68.80 36.56
CA ALA A 173 60.57 -70.21 36.99
C ALA A 173 61.97 -70.82 36.79
N SER A 174 62.63 -70.53 35.67
CA SER A 174 64.00 -70.98 35.42
C SER A 174 64.98 -70.41 36.44
N ALA A 175 64.88 -69.12 36.76
CA ALA A 175 65.73 -68.47 37.77
C ALA A 175 65.53 -69.07 39.17
N ILE A 176 64.28 -69.38 39.55
CA ILE A 176 63.96 -70.02 40.84
C ILE A 176 64.56 -71.44 40.91
N VAL A 177 64.46 -72.23 39.83
CA VAL A 177 65.02 -73.60 39.79
C VAL A 177 66.55 -73.57 39.88
N GLU A 178 67.21 -72.65 39.17
CA GLU A 178 68.67 -72.48 39.24
C GLU A 178 69.13 -72.12 40.66
N ALA A 179 68.39 -71.22 41.34
CA ALA A 179 68.71 -70.79 42.70
C ALA A 179 68.48 -71.87 43.78
N LEU A 180 67.46 -72.72 43.64
CA LEU A 180 67.08 -73.71 44.66
C LEU A 180 67.71 -75.09 44.46
N VAL A 181 67.87 -75.55 43.22
CA VAL A 181 68.30 -76.92 42.89
C VAL A 181 69.78 -76.96 42.47
N GLY A 182 70.40 -75.81 42.17
CA GLY A 182 71.83 -75.70 41.85
C GLY A 182 72.23 -76.32 40.50
N GLY A 183 71.26 -76.73 39.68
CA GLY A 183 71.45 -77.31 38.35
C GLY A 183 70.62 -76.57 37.29
N LYS A 184 71.15 -76.51 36.05
CA LYS A 184 70.44 -75.91 34.92
C LYS A 184 69.41 -76.89 34.37
N ALA A 185 68.12 -76.64 34.64
CA ALA A 185 67.03 -77.31 33.95
C ALA A 185 67.02 -76.88 32.46
N SER A 186 66.66 -77.78 31.55
CA SER A 186 66.63 -77.41 30.13
C SER A 186 65.46 -76.45 29.87
N LYS A 187 65.69 -75.45 29.01
CA LYS A 187 64.68 -74.42 28.69
C LYS A 187 63.37 -75.04 28.14
N ALA A 188 63.47 -76.20 27.49
CA ALA A 188 62.34 -76.94 26.95
C ALA A 188 61.47 -77.59 28.05
N GLU A 189 62.06 -78.10 29.13
CA GLU A 189 61.32 -78.71 30.25
C GLU A 189 60.60 -77.66 31.08
N VAL A 190 61.23 -76.51 31.34
CA VAL A 190 60.60 -75.39 32.06
C VAL A 190 59.42 -74.83 31.27
N ALA A 191 59.58 -74.60 29.97
CA ALA A 191 58.49 -74.15 29.11
C ALA A 191 57.33 -75.16 29.04
N ALA A 192 57.63 -76.46 28.98
CA ALA A 192 56.61 -77.52 29.00
C ALA A 192 55.83 -77.54 30.33
N ALA A 193 56.53 -77.39 31.47
CA ALA A 193 55.92 -77.36 32.79
C ALA A 193 55.03 -76.12 32.98
N VAL A 194 55.52 -74.92 32.66
CA VAL A 194 54.72 -73.68 32.75
C VAL A 194 53.48 -73.76 31.86
N LYS A 195 53.61 -74.26 30.64
CA LYS A 195 52.49 -74.44 29.70
C LYS A 195 51.46 -75.48 30.18
N SER A 196 51.88 -76.48 30.95
CA SER A 196 50.98 -77.49 31.50
C SER A 196 50.07 -76.95 32.61
N VAL A 197 50.51 -75.89 33.32
CA VAL A 197 49.76 -75.25 34.41
C VAL A 197 48.94 -74.05 33.91
N ALA A 198 49.36 -73.40 32.83
CA ALA A 198 48.67 -72.25 32.23
C ALA A 198 47.40 -72.59 31.42
N ARG A 199 46.89 -73.81 31.50
CA ARG A 199 45.73 -74.30 30.75
C ARG A 199 44.41 -74.00 31.46
#